data_AF-A0A7X8HJD4-F1
#
_entry.id   AF-A0A7X8HJD4-F1
#
_cell.length_a   1.000
_cell.length_b   1.000
_cell.length_c   1.000
_cell.angle_alpha   90.00
_cell.angle_beta   90.00
_cell.angle_gamma   90.00
#
_symmetry.space_group_name_H-M   'P 1'
#
loop_
_entity.id
_entity.type
_entity.pdbx_description
1 polymer ?
#
loop_
_entity_poly.entity_id
_entity_poly.type
_entity_poly.pdbx_seq_one_letter_code
_entity_poly.pdbx_strand_id
1 'polypeptide(L)'
;MDPVTISEHNGVRYLHLGTEWVQGAMRLSQPNELELLYIQQMMMWQLFMDQPTHIMQLGLGAASLTKFCYQNYPDSKITAVEINLDVIRACRALFALPDDDQRLHVIHRCALAHLQSAPMQSVEVLQVDLYGAEAHAPALGSQDFYNECARVLTDEGLLTVNILGNVHVHARHLNYLQQAFGAVAWLPESHDGNIVAIAFKTPPVVDFEALYERATQITMAYGLPAADWVEGLEQWMQGD
;
A
#
# COMPACT_ATOMS: atom_id res chain seq x y z
N MET A 1 9.97 8.56 18.44
CA MET A 1 9.19 7.51 17.78
C MET A 1 8.43 6.78 18.86
N ASP A 2 7.16 6.51 18.61
CA ASP A 2 6.28 5.87 19.58
C ASP A 2 6.69 4.40 19.82
N PRO A 3 6.51 3.88 21.04
CA PRO A 3 6.95 2.53 21.38
C PRO A 3 6.13 1.48 20.63
N VAL A 4 6.80 0.47 20.08
CA VAL A 4 6.10 -0.67 19.47
C VAL A 4 5.53 -1.57 20.57
N THR A 5 4.23 -1.80 20.53
CA THR A 5 3.52 -2.75 21.40
C THR A 5 2.80 -3.80 20.55
N ILE A 6 2.66 -5.01 21.11
CA ILE A 6 2.13 -6.18 20.41
C ILE A 6 0.96 -6.73 21.21
N SER A 7 -0.11 -7.10 20.52
CA SER A 7 -1.21 -7.87 21.10
C SER A 7 -1.51 -9.10 20.24
N GLU A 8 -2.10 -10.13 20.84
CA GLU A 8 -2.53 -11.33 20.14
C GLU A 8 -3.95 -11.69 20.54
N HIS A 9 -4.80 -11.94 19.54
CA HIS A 9 -6.19 -12.36 19.75
C HIS A 9 -6.63 -13.22 18.57
N ASN A 10 -7.30 -14.35 18.84
CA ASN A 10 -7.86 -15.25 17.82
C ASN A 10 -6.86 -15.72 16.76
N GLY A 11 -5.61 -15.95 17.17
CA GLY A 11 -4.54 -16.40 16.27
C GLY A 11 -3.99 -15.31 15.34
N VAL A 12 -4.34 -14.04 15.59
CA VAL A 12 -3.82 -12.87 14.88
C VAL A 12 -2.94 -12.07 15.83
N ARG A 13 -1.76 -11.68 15.34
CA ARG A 13 -0.83 -10.78 16.01
C ARG A 13 -0.98 -9.38 15.43
N TYR A 14 -1.11 -8.39 16.31
CA TYR A 14 -1.31 -6.99 15.95
C TYR A 14 -0.09 -6.17 16.37
N LEU A 15 0.30 -5.23 15.50
CA LEU A 15 1.29 -4.21 15.79
C LEU A 15 0.58 -2.91 16.17
N HIS A 16 1.06 -2.27 17.22
CA HIS A 16 0.59 -0.97 17.69
C HIS A 16 1.78 -0.03 17.92
N LEU A 17 1.50 1.27 18.02
CA LEU A 17 2.49 2.32 18.29
C LEU A 17 2.11 3.09 19.56
N GLY A 18 2.13 2.41 20.71
CA GLY A 18 1.87 3.04 22.01
C GLY A 18 0.41 3.42 22.29
N THR A 19 -0.49 3.18 21.34
CA THR A 19 -1.95 3.39 21.42
C THR A 19 -2.69 2.09 21.18
N GLU A 20 -4.02 2.09 21.31
CA GLU A 20 -4.86 0.93 20.99
C GLU A 20 -5.03 0.71 19.47
N TRP A 21 -4.69 1.71 18.67
CA TRP A 21 -4.86 1.67 17.21
C TRP A 21 -3.99 0.60 16.57
N VAL A 22 -4.60 -0.21 15.72
CA VAL A 22 -3.92 -1.26 14.95
C VAL A 22 -3.18 -0.62 13.78
N GLN A 23 -1.88 -0.82 13.74
CA GLN A 23 -0.99 -0.36 12.66
C GLN A 23 -0.69 -1.46 11.64
N GLY A 24 -1.03 -2.70 11.97
CA GLY A 24 -0.90 -3.84 11.09
C GLY A 24 -1.23 -5.14 11.81
N ALA A 25 -1.51 -6.18 11.04
CA ALA A 25 -1.87 -7.49 11.58
C ALA A 25 -1.23 -8.62 10.76
N MET A 26 -1.03 -9.76 11.42
CA MET A 26 -0.54 -10.99 10.80
C MET A 26 -1.21 -12.21 11.45
N ARG A 27 -1.81 -13.06 10.63
CA ARG A 27 -2.30 -14.37 11.06
C ARG A 27 -1.14 -15.30 11.35
N LEU A 28 -1.10 -15.90 12.54
CA LEU A 28 0.00 -16.75 12.97
C LEU A 28 0.10 -18.04 12.15
N SER A 29 -1.03 -18.61 11.72
CA SER A 29 -1.07 -19.82 10.89
C SER A 29 -0.69 -19.58 9.43
N GLN A 30 -0.86 -18.35 8.94
CA GLN A 30 -0.66 -17.95 7.53
C GLN A 30 0.03 -16.57 7.49
N PRO A 31 1.31 -16.49 7.88
CA PRO A 31 1.98 -15.21 8.13
C PRO A 31 2.17 -14.33 6.90
N ASN A 32 1.99 -14.87 5.69
CA ASN A 32 2.16 -14.15 4.44
C ASN A 32 0.82 -13.81 3.76
N GLU A 33 -0.31 -14.23 4.32
CA GLU A 33 -1.63 -13.79 3.86
C GLU A 33 -1.97 -12.40 4.40
N LEU A 34 -2.78 -11.65 3.64
CA LEU A 34 -3.16 -10.28 3.99
C LEU A 34 -4.40 -10.30 4.88
N GLU A 35 -4.21 -10.02 6.17
CA GLU A 35 -5.29 -10.11 7.17
C GLU A 35 -6.29 -8.95 7.13
N LEU A 36 -5.83 -7.72 6.81
CA LEU A 36 -6.66 -6.51 6.90
C LEU A 36 -7.24 -6.14 5.54
N LEU A 37 -8.52 -5.74 5.51
CA LEU A 37 -9.24 -5.42 4.28
C LEU A 37 -8.57 -4.29 3.48
N TYR A 38 -8.22 -3.17 4.11
CA TYR A 38 -7.56 -2.07 3.40
C TYR A 38 -6.19 -2.48 2.84
N ILE A 39 -5.47 -3.39 3.51
CA ILE A 39 -4.20 -3.93 3.02
C ILE A 39 -4.43 -4.81 1.79
N GLN A 40 -5.51 -5.58 1.74
CA GLN A 40 -5.91 -6.31 0.54
C GLN A 40 -6.26 -5.33 -0.60
N GLN A 41 -7.04 -4.29 -0.31
CA GLN A 41 -7.39 -3.25 -1.29
C GLN A 41 -6.17 -2.49 -1.82
N MET A 42 -5.12 -2.29 -1.00
CA MET A 42 -3.85 -1.69 -1.42
C MET A 42 -3.14 -2.51 -2.51
N MET A 43 -3.57 -3.76 -2.76
CA MET A 43 -3.11 -4.62 -3.84
C MET A 43 -3.96 -4.52 -5.13
N MET A 44 -4.91 -3.59 -5.21
CA MET A 44 -5.74 -3.41 -6.41
C MET A 44 -4.93 -3.07 -7.67
N TRP A 45 -3.69 -2.61 -7.51
CA TRP A 45 -2.79 -2.38 -8.63
C TRP A 45 -2.56 -3.62 -9.52
N GLN A 46 -2.73 -4.82 -8.97
CA GLN A 46 -2.63 -6.08 -9.72
C GLN A 46 -3.64 -6.18 -10.87
N LEU A 47 -4.73 -5.41 -10.80
CA LEU A 47 -5.70 -5.30 -11.87
C LEU A 47 -5.09 -4.68 -13.15
N PHE A 48 -4.06 -3.86 -12.99
CA PHE A 48 -3.48 -3.04 -14.07
C PHE A 48 -2.04 -3.43 -14.41
N MET A 49 -1.35 -4.19 -13.55
CA MET A 49 0.04 -4.58 -13.75
C MET A 49 0.31 -5.99 -13.21
N ASP A 50 0.85 -6.86 -14.07
CA ASP A 50 1.03 -8.28 -13.80
C ASP A 50 2.41 -8.59 -13.18
N GLN A 51 3.48 -8.11 -13.81
CA GLN A 51 4.85 -8.48 -13.48
C GLN A 51 5.74 -7.25 -13.29
N PRO A 52 5.51 -6.45 -12.22
CA PRO A 52 6.40 -5.35 -11.91
C PRO A 52 7.81 -5.86 -11.60
N THR A 53 8.82 -5.16 -12.08
CA THR A 53 10.23 -5.38 -11.78
C THR A 53 10.64 -4.69 -10.47
N HIS A 54 9.95 -3.62 -10.05
CA HIS A 54 10.22 -2.94 -8.78
C HIS A 54 8.95 -2.43 -8.10
N ILE A 55 8.70 -2.98 -6.90
CA ILE A 55 7.63 -2.57 -6.00
C ILE A 55 8.25 -1.89 -4.78
N MET A 56 7.77 -0.70 -4.44
CA MET A 56 8.22 0.08 -3.29
C MET A 56 7.06 0.39 -2.34
N GLN A 57 7.26 0.14 -1.05
CA GLN A 57 6.35 0.56 0.02
C GLN A 57 6.96 1.72 0.82
N LEU A 58 6.16 2.76 1.06
CA LEU A 58 6.46 3.82 2.02
C LEU A 58 5.62 3.56 3.27
N GLY A 59 6.30 3.20 4.35
CA GLY A 59 5.72 2.59 5.55
C GLY A 59 5.85 1.07 5.51
N LEU A 60 6.24 0.46 6.63
CA LEU A 60 6.37 -0.99 6.74
C LEU A 60 5.17 -1.65 7.43
N GLY A 61 4.59 -0.99 8.45
CA GLY A 61 3.51 -1.58 9.26
C GLY A 61 3.92 -2.93 9.86
N ALA A 62 3.05 -3.94 9.75
CA ALA A 62 3.36 -5.34 10.11
C ALA A 62 4.08 -6.12 8.99
N ALA A 63 4.66 -5.41 8.02
CA ALA A 63 5.31 -5.92 6.82
C ALA A 63 4.43 -6.78 5.90
N SER A 64 3.11 -6.68 6.01
CA SER A 64 2.17 -7.54 5.28
C SER A 64 2.29 -7.37 3.76
N LEU A 65 2.27 -6.14 3.25
CA LEU A 65 2.47 -5.84 1.83
C LEU A 65 3.85 -6.30 1.34
N THR A 66 4.89 -5.99 2.12
CA THR A 66 6.28 -6.32 1.78
C THR A 66 6.49 -7.84 1.67
N LYS A 67 6.03 -8.63 2.65
CA LYS A 67 6.13 -10.09 2.63
C LYS A 67 5.32 -10.70 1.50
N PHE A 68 4.08 -10.23 1.32
CA PHE A 68 3.22 -10.70 0.25
C PHE A 68 3.86 -10.48 -1.12
N CYS A 69 4.38 -9.27 -1.37
CA CYS A 69 5.04 -8.96 -2.63
C CYS A 69 6.34 -9.76 -2.81
N TYR A 70 7.16 -9.88 -1.75
CA TYR A 70 8.40 -10.65 -1.81
C TYR A 70 8.17 -12.14 -2.12
N GLN A 71 7.11 -12.73 -1.59
CA GLN A 71 6.77 -14.13 -1.84
C GLN A 71 6.18 -14.36 -3.23
N ASN A 72 5.26 -13.49 -3.66
CA ASN A 72 4.44 -13.75 -4.86
C ASN A 72 5.03 -13.16 -6.15
N TYR A 73 5.99 -12.25 -6.05
CA TYR A 73 6.69 -11.68 -7.21
C TYR A 73 8.20 -11.98 -7.13
N PRO A 74 8.63 -13.19 -7.54
CA PRO A 74 10.01 -13.63 -7.40
C PRO A 74 10.99 -12.83 -8.28
N ASP A 75 10.50 -12.22 -9.36
CA ASP A 75 11.30 -11.42 -10.28
C ASP A 75 11.32 -9.92 -9.93
N SER A 76 10.55 -9.50 -8.92
CA SER A 76 10.55 -8.12 -8.45
C SER A 76 11.66 -7.86 -7.42
N LYS A 77 12.26 -6.68 -7.50
CA LYS A 77 12.87 -6.01 -6.35
C LYS A 77 11.75 -5.45 -5.45
N ILE A 78 11.87 -5.67 -4.15
CA ILE A 78 10.94 -5.16 -3.13
C ILE A 78 11.69 -4.22 -2.20
N THR A 79 11.24 -2.97 -2.12
CA THR A 79 11.82 -1.97 -1.20
C THR A 79 10.77 -1.49 -0.22
N ALA A 80 11.02 -1.59 1.09
CA ALA A 80 10.17 -0.97 2.11
C ALA A 80 10.95 0.12 2.84
N VAL A 81 10.36 1.31 2.98
CA VAL A 81 10.97 2.45 3.66
C VAL A 81 10.23 2.74 4.96
N GLU A 82 10.91 2.62 6.08
CA GLU A 82 10.32 2.79 7.42
C GLU A 82 11.16 3.76 8.24
N ILE A 83 10.50 4.66 8.97
CA ILE A 83 11.15 5.68 9.80
C ILE A 83 11.38 5.19 11.23
N ASN A 84 10.61 4.20 11.71
CA ASN A 84 10.72 3.63 13.04
C ASN A 84 11.57 2.36 13.02
N LEU A 85 12.83 2.46 13.46
CA LEU A 85 13.72 1.30 13.57
C LEU A 85 13.15 0.17 14.43
N ASP A 86 12.34 0.49 15.45
CA ASP A 86 11.75 -0.54 16.31
C ASP A 86 10.61 -1.30 15.61
N VAL A 87 9.92 -0.68 14.64
CA VAL A 87 8.97 -1.38 13.76
C VAL A 87 9.71 -2.39 12.89
N ILE A 88 10.85 -2.00 12.30
CA ILE A 88 11.69 -2.90 11.49
C ILE A 88 12.14 -4.10 12.33
N ARG A 89 12.65 -3.85 13.54
CA ARG A 89 13.09 -4.92 14.47
C ARG A 89 11.95 -5.84 14.86
N ALA A 90 10.78 -5.27 15.20
CA ALA A 90 9.60 -6.06 15.53
C ALA A 90 9.15 -6.91 14.34
N CYS A 91 9.19 -6.37 13.11
CA CYS A 91 8.79 -7.12 11.92
C CYS A 91 9.69 -8.33 11.67
N ARG A 92 11.00 -8.17 11.82
CA ARG A 92 11.98 -9.25 11.72
C ARG A 92 11.81 -10.31 12.81
N ALA A 93 11.60 -9.87 14.04
CA ALA A 93 11.50 -10.78 15.19
C ALA A 93 10.14 -11.48 15.32
N LEU A 94 9.05 -10.79 14.96
CA LEU A 94 7.69 -11.17 15.35
C LEU A 94 6.69 -11.18 14.19
N PHE A 95 7.01 -10.64 13.01
CA PHE A 95 6.08 -10.65 11.86
C PHE A 95 6.62 -11.40 10.65
N ALA A 96 7.56 -12.33 10.85
CA ALA A 96 8.07 -13.24 9.81
C ALA A 96 8.61 -12.53 8.56
N LEU A 97 9.08 -11.29 8.70
CA LEU A 97 9.80 -10.60 7.64
C LEU A 97 11.21 -11.20 7.53
N PRO A 98 11.60 -11.80 6.38
CA PRO A 98 12.93 -12.39 6.22
C PRO A 98 14.02 -11.31 6.16
N ASP A 99 15.28 -11.68 6.38
CA ASP A 99 16.41 -10.75 6.21
C ASP A 99 16.52 -10.20 4.79
N ASP A 100 17.15 -9.03 4.67
CA ASP A 100 17.38 -8.40 3.36
C ASP A 100 18.28 -9.30 2.51
N ASP A 101 18.01 -9.31 1.21
CA ASP A 101 18.77 -10.08 0.23
C ASP A 101 18.95 -9.28 -1.08
N GLN A 102 19.19 -9.95 -2.19
CA GLN A 102 19.35 -9.27 -3.48
C GLN A 102 18.06 -8.56 -3.94
N ARG A 103 16.88 -9.06 -3.54
CA ARG A 103 15.57 -8.56 -3.96
C ARG A 103 14.88 -7.75 -2.87
N LEU A 104 14.96 -8.15 -1.60
CA LEU A 104 14.31 -7.47 -0.48
C LEU A 104 15.26 -6.47 0.19
N HIS A 105 14.83 -5.21 0.26
CA HIS A 105 15.55 -4.12 0.92
C HIS A 105 14.62 -3.37 1.88
N VAL A 106 14.90 -3.41 3.19
CA VAL A 106 14.16 -2.65 4.20
C VAL A 106 15.02 -1.50 4.73
N ILE A 107 14.64 -0.29 4.34
CA ILE A 107 15.45 0.91 4.52
C ILE A 107 14.92 1.74 5.68
N HIS A 108 15.74 1.92 6.70
CA HIS A 108 15.45 2.84 7.80
C HIS A 108 15.68 4.31 7.35
N ARG A 109 14.61 5.01 6.94
CA ARG A 109 14.66 6.40 6.47
C ARG A 109 13.29 7.06 6.49
N CYS A 110 13.24 8.38 6.55
CA CYS A 110 12.05 9.15 6.21
C CYS A 110 11.65 8.93 4.74
N ALA A 111 10.38 8.65 4.48
CA ALA A 111 9.84 8.38 3.15
C ALA A 111 10.10 9.53 2.15
N LEU A 112 9.81 10.79 2.53
CA LEU A 112 10.04 11.95 1.65
C LEU A 112 11.53 12.11 1.29
N ALA A 113 12.42 11.96 2.28
CA ALA A 113 13.86 12.03 2.04
C ALA A 113 14.36 10.87 1.17
N HIS A 114 13.75 9.68 1.29
CA HIS A 114 14.05 8.57 0.39
C HIS A 114 13.64 8.91 -1.04
N LEU A 115 12.39 9.34 -1.26
CA LEU A 115 11.88 9.74 -2.56
C LEU A 115 12.78 10.78 -3.23
N GLN A 116 13.07 11.89 -2.55
CA GLN A 116 13.93 12.98 -3.08
C GLN A 116 15.32 12.53 -3.52
N SER A 117 15.85 11.46 -2.90
CA SER A 117 17.14 10.87 -3.28
C SER A 117 17.06 9.78 -4.35
N ALA A 118 15.86 9.23 -4.59
CA ALA A 118 15.65 8.13 -5.51
C ALA A 118 15.70 8.63 -6.98
N PRO A 119 16.27 7.83 -7.90
CA PRO A 119 16.28 8.15 -9.32
C PRO A 119 14.86 8.33 -9.85
N MET A 120 14.71 9.21 -10.84
CA MET A 120 13.46 9.34 -11.60
C MET A 120 13.15 8.02 -12.31
N GLN A 121 11.86 7.71 -12.50
CA GLN A 121 11.40 6.54 -13.27
C GLN A 121 12.07 5.22 -12.87
N SER A 122 12.19 4.98 -11.56
CA SER A 122 12.87 3.81 -11.00
C SER A 122 11.93 2.83 -10.31
N VAL A 123 10.64 3.14 -10.18
CA VAL A 123 9.62 2.33 -9.49
C VAL A 123 8.43 2.12 -10.42
N GLU A 124 7.85 0.92 -10.46
CA GLU A 124 6.64 0.65 -11.26
C GLU A 124 5.38 0.62 -10.39
N VAL A 125 5.49 0.10 -9.16
CA VAL A 125 4.39 0.10 -8.19
C VAL A 125 4.86 0.76 -6.89
N LEU A 126 4.20 1.85 -6.52
CA LEU A 126 4.45 2.56 -5.26
C LEU A 126 3.24 2.43 -4.33
N GLN A 127 3.43 1.88 -3.14
CA GLN A 127 2.37 1.75 -2.14
C GLN A 127 2.66 2.70 -0.98
N VAL A 128 1.71 3.58 -0.62
CA VAL A 128 1.86 4.57 0.45
C VAL A 128 0.91 4.25 1.60
N ASP A 129 1.49 3.94 2.76
CA ASP A 129 0.77 3.61 3.99
C ASP A 129 1.52 4.19 5.20
N LEU A 130 1.41 5.51 5.38
CA LEU A 130 2.23 6.28 6.32
C LEU A 130 1.36 6.86 7.44
N TYR A 131 1.44 6.28 8.63
CA TYR A 131 0.68 6.71 9.80
C TYR A 131 1.55 6.82 11.05
N GLY A 132 1.18 7.73 11.94
CA GLY A 132 1.74 7.82 13.29
C GLY A 132 0.83 7.12 14.31
N ALA A 133 1.24 7.13 15.58
CA ALA A 133 0.55 6.47 16.69
C ALA A 133 -0.95 6.82 16.82
N GLU A 134 -1.30 8.07 16.51
CA GLU A 134 -2.67 8.58 16.63
C GLU A 134 -3.59 8.14 15.49
N ALA A 135 -3.05 7.66 14.36
CA ALA A 135 -3.80 7.11 13.23
C ALA A 135 -4.98 7.96 12.69
N HIS A 136 -5.02 9.28 12.89
CA HIS A 136 -6.16 10.11 12.45
C HIS A 136 -6.11 10.57 10.98
N ALA A 137 -4.92 10.67 10.41
CA ALA A 137 -4.68 11.08 9.03
C ALA A 137 -3.28 10.61 8.58
N PRO A 138 -3.02 10.53 7.26
CA PRO A 138 -1.69 10.18 6.78
C PRO A 138 -0.61 11.16 7.28
N ALA A 139 0.54 10.64 7.66
CA ALA A 139 1.67 11.42 8.16
C ALA A 139 2.34 12.27 7.08
N LEU A 140 2.23 11.86 5.81
CA LEU A 140 2.65 12.63 4.64
C LEU A 140 1.49 12.68 3.64
N GLY A 141 1.26 13.87 3.07
CA GLY A 141 0.04 14.12 2.29
C GLY A 141 -0.03 15.51 1.68
N SER A 142 1.10 16.07 1.25
CA SER A 142 1.15 17.38 0.58
C SER A 142 1.27 17.22 -0.93
N GLN A 143 1.01 18.31 -1.68
CA GLN A 143 1.24 18.34 -3.12
C GLN A 143 2.69 17.95 -3.48
N ASP A 144 3.68 18.53 -2.79
CA ASP A 144 5.10 18.22 -3.03
C ASP A 144 5.42 16.74 -2.80
N PHE A 145 4.83 16.12 -1.78
CA PHE A 145 5.01 14.70 -1.53
C PHE A 145 4.48 13.85 -2.68
N TYR A 146 3.26 14.11 -3.15
CA TYR A 146 2.70 13.36 -4.27
C TYR A 146 3.41 13.65 -5.61
N ASN A 147 3.96 14.85 -5.79
CA ASN A 147 4.83 15.17 -6.93
C ASN A 147 6.12 14.32 -6.90
N GLU A 148 6.73 14.14 -5.73
CA GLU A 148 7.91 13.26 -5.57
C GLU A 148 7.55 11.79 -5.81
N CYS A 149 6.38 11.33 -5.34
CA CYS A 149 5.86 10.00 -5.65
C CYS A 149 5.70 9.81 -7.17
N ALA A 150 5.08 10.76 -7.86
CA ALA A 150 4.92 10.71 -9.30
C ALA A 150 6.28 10.77 -10.03
N ARG A 151 7.28 11.47 -9.50
CA ARG A 151 8.61 11.61 -10.13
C ARG A 151 9.39 10.30 -10.17
N VAL A 152 9.30 9.48 -9.12
CA VAL A 152 10.04 8.20 -9.04
C VAL A 152 9.39 7.09 -9.85
N LEU A 153 8.10 7.22 -10.18
CA LEU A 153 7.39 6.23 -11.00
C LEU A 153 7.82 6.28 -12.46
N THR A 154 7.87 5.11 -13.11
CA THR A 154 7.97 4.98 -14.56
C THR A 154 6.73 5.57 -15.24
N ASP A 155 6.77 5.75 -16.57
CA ASP A 155 5.63 6.32 -17.32
C ASP A 155 4.37 5.44 -17.27
N GLU A 156 4.55 4.12 -17.13
CA GLU A 156 3.48 3.13 -16.92
C GLU A 156 3.25 2.83 -15.43
N GLY A 157 3.99 3.49 -14.55
CA GLY A 157 3.95 3.27 -13.12
C GLY A 157 2.68 3.79 -12.48
N LEU A 158 2.33 3.20 -11.34
CA LEU A 158 1.14 3.53 -10.58
C LEU A 158 1.44 3.58 -9.08
N LEU A 159 0.53 4.22 -8.35
CA LEU A 159 0.55 4.32 -6.91
C LEU A 159 -0.77 3.80 -6.32
N THR A 160 -0.70 3.05 -5.22
CA THR A 160 -1.85 2.87 -4.31
C THR A 160 -1.58 3.55 -2.98
N VAL A 161 -2.60 4.16 -2.39
CA VAL A 161 -2.48 4.87 -1.11
C VAL A 161 -3.70 4.64 -0.23
N ASN A 162 -3.43 4.31 1.03
CA ASN A 162 -4.43 4.24 2.09
C ASN A 162 -4.63 5.65 2.65
N ILE A 163 -5.88 6.13 2.70
CA ILE A 163 -6.26 7.44 3.22
C ILE A 163 -7.33 7.26 4.30
N LEU A 164 -6.89 7.16 5.55
CA LEU A 164 -7.75 7.18 6.72
C LEU A 164 -8.04 8.63 7.12
N GLY A 165 -9.29 8.94 7.42
CA GLY A 165 -9.69 10.26 7.88
C GLY A 165 -11.16 10.55 7.60
N ASN A 166 -11.56 11.81 7.80
CA ASN A 166 -12.90 12.26 7.41
C ASN A 166 -12.93 12.74 5.95
N VAL A 167 -14.14 13.05 5.46
CA VAL A 167 -14.38 13.55 4.10
C VAL A 167 -13.49 14.74 3.69
N HIS A 168 -13.08 15.61 4.62
CA HIS A 168 -12.18 16.73 4.32
C HIS A 168 -10.73 16.27 4.11
N VAL A 169 -10.27 15.28 4.87
CA VAL A 169 -8.97 14.64 4.65
C VAL A 169 -8.98 13.93 3.31
N HIS A 170 -10.00 13.12 3.03
CA HIS A 170 -10.14 12.41 1.75
C HIS A 170 -10.09 13.37 0.57
N ALA A 171 -10.97 14.39 0.55
CA ALA A 171 -11.05 15.34 -0.55
C ALA A 171 -9.71 16.08 -0.81
N ARG A 172 -8.99 16.44 0.27
CA ARG A 172 -7.69 17.12 0.15
C ARG A 172 -6.63 16.21 -0.48
N HIS A 173 -6.53 14.95 -0.05
CA HIS A 173 -5.55 14.01 -0.60
C HIS A 173 -5.87 13.65 -2.05
N LEU A 174 -7.14 13.41 -2.36
CA LEU A 174 -7.59 13.15 -3.74
C LEU A 174 -7.27 14.33 -4.66
N ASN A 175 -7.48 15.57 -4.20
CA ASN A 175 -7.11 16.75 -4.97
C ASN A 175 -5.60 16.83 -5.25
N TYR A 176 -4.74 16.48 -4.28
CA TYR A 176 -3.30 16.46 -4.52
C TYR A 176 -2.85 15.35 -5.48
N LEU A 177 -3.47 14.17 -5.38
CA LEU A 177 -3.25 13.06 -6.32
C LEU A 177 -3.64 13.49 -7.74
N GLN A 178 -4.83 14.08 -7.92
CA GLN A 178 -5.32 14.53 -9.23
C GLN A 178 -4.44 15.61 -9.86
N GLN A 179 -3.72 16.39 -9.06
CA GLN A 179 -2.75 17.37 -9.57
C GLN A 179 -1.39 16.74 -9.95
N ALA A 180 -1.00 15.64 -9.31
CA ALA A 180 0.31 14.99 -9.51
C ALA A 180 0.29 13.86 -10.56
N PHE A 181 -0.88 13.26 -10.81
CA PHE A 181 -1.06 12.06 -11.62
C PHE A 181 -1.99 12.29 -12.82
N GLY A 182 -1.82 11.49 -13.87
CA GLY A 182 -2.64 11.60 -15.08
C GLY A 182 -4.08 11.11 -14.89
N ALA A 183 -4.27 10.11 -14.03
CA ALA A 183 -5.59 9.61 -13.63
C ALA A 183 -5.58 9.14 -12.18
N VAL A 184 -6.72 9.27 -11.49
CA VAL A 184 -6.91 8.83 -10.10
C VAL A 184 -8.31 8.23 -9.98
N ALA A 185 -8.40 7.09 -9.30
CA ALA A 185 -9.65 6.43 -8.93
C ALA A 185 -9.55 5.95 -7.48
N TRP A 186 -10.67 5.64 -6.84
CA TRP A 186 -10.65 5.10 -5.48
C TRP A 186 -11.84 4.19 -5.20
N LEU A 187 -11.66 3.30 -4.23
CA LEU A 187 -12.72 2.43 -3.74
C LEU A 187 -13.65 3.19 -2.78
N PRO A 188 -14.89 2.72 -2.58
CA PRO A 188 -15.78 3.25 -1.55
C PRO A 188 -15.13 3.24 -0.17
N GLU A 189 -15.53 4.20 0.67
CA GLU A 189 -15.06 4.29 2.06
C GLU A 189 -15.41 3.00 2.83
N SER A 190 -14.41 2.44 3.52
CA SER A 190 -14.60 1.27 4.36
C SER A 190 -15.34 1.64 5.66
N HIS A 191 -15.83 0.63 6.38
CA HIS A 191 -16.43 0.84 7.70
C HIS A 191 -15.47 1.47 8.73
N ASP A 192 -14.15 1.35 8.50
CA ASP A 192 -13.11 1.90 9.37
C ASP A 192 -12.72 3.35 8.98
N GLY A 193 -13.35 3.93 7.94
CA GLY A 193 -13.10 5.30 7.48
C GLY A 193 -11.92 5.44 6.51
N ASN A 194 -11.41 4.32 5.99
CA ASN A 194 -10.35 4.30 4.99
C ASN A 194 -10.93 4.43 3.59
N ILE A 195 -10.29 5.24 2.76
CA ILE A 195 -10.39 5.12 1.31
C ILE A 195 -9.04 4.64 0.78
N VAL A 196 -9.07 3.63 -0.08
CA VAL A 196 -7.88 3.24 -0.85
C VAL A 196 -8.01 3.82 -2.25
N ALA A 197 -7.07 4.68 -2.61
CA ALA A 197 -6.99 5.29 -3.93
C ALA A 197 -5.87 4.63 -4.77
N ILE A 198 -6.08 4.61 -6.08
CA ILE A 198 -5.10 4.26 -7.09
C ILE A 198 -4.87 5.46 -8.00
N ALA A 199 -3.61 5.75 -8.32
CA ALA A 199 -3.21 6.86 -9.16
C ALA A 199 -2.21 6.40 -10.22
N PHE A 200 -2.40 6.82 -11.46
CA PHE A 200 -1.63 6.37 -12.60
C PHE A 200 -0.79 7.49 -13.16
N LYS A 201 0.49 7.22 -13.44
CA LYS A 201 1.38 8.20 -14.07
C LYS A 201 0.84 8.64 -15.43
N THR A 202 0.38 7.66 -16.20
CA THR A 202 -0.35 7.84 -17.47
C THR A 202 -1.74 7.21 -17.32
N PRO A 203 -2.83 7.87 -17.80
CA PRO A 203 -4.16 7.29 -17.72
C PRO A 203 -4.23 5.88 -18.33
N PRO A 204 -4.81 4.89 -17.64
CA PRO A 204 -4.94 3.55 -18.17
C PRO A 204 -6.08 3.47 -19.19
N VAL A 205 -6.04 2.45 -20.04
CA VAL A 205 -7.22 2.01 -20.79
C VAL A 205 -8.03 1.12 -19.85
N VAL A 206 -9.29 1.48 -19.62
CA VAL A 206 -10.20 0.72 -18.74
C VAL A 206 -11.15 -0.11 -19.58
N ASP A 207 -11.08 -1.43 -19.38
CA ASP A 207 -12.00 -2.42 -19.91
C ASP A 207 -12.47 -3.30 -18.73
N PHE A 208 -13.69 -3.07 -18.25
CA PHE A 208 -14.20 -3.76 -17.08
C PHE A 208 -14.33 -5.27 -17.28
N GLU A 209 -14.59 -5.75 -18.50
CA GLU A 209 -14.63 -7.18 -18.79
C GLU A 209 -13.24 -7.80 -18.54
N ALA A 210 -12.19 -7.19 -19.09
CA ALA A 210 -10.81 -7.59 -18.85
C ALA A 210 -10.40 -7.46 -17.36
N LEU A 211 -10.88 -6.43 -16.65
CA LEU A 211 -10.62 -6.27 -15.22
C LEU A 211 -11.28 -7.38 -14.39
N TYR A 212 -12.51 -7.80 -14.70
CA TYR A 212 -13.16 -8.94 -14.03
C TYR A 212 -12.45 -10.28 -14.31
N GLU A 213 -11.93 -10.47 -15.53
CA GLU A 213 -11.08 -11.63 -15.85
C GLU A 213 -9.80 -11.62 -15.00
N ARG A 214 -9.12 -10.48 -14.92
CA ARG A 214 -7.93 -10.29 -14.08
C ARG A 214 -8.25 -10.50 -12.60
N ALA A 215 -9.38 -9.99 -12.11
CA ALA A 215 -9.84 -10.19 -10.75
C ALA A 215 -10.09 -11.67 -10.41
N THR A 216 -10.61 -12.43 -11.37
CA THR A 216 -10.80 -13.89 -11.22
C THR A 216 -9.44 -14.58 -11.05
N GLN A 217 -8.43 -14.20 -11.85
CA GLN A 217 -7.07 -14.74 -11.74
C GLN A 217 -6.43 -14.41 -10.39
N ILE A 218 -6.56 -13.16 -9.93
CA ILE A 218 -6.04 -12.70 -8.62
C ILE A 218 -6.70 -13.47 -7.48
N THR A 219 -8.03 -13.64 -7.52
CA THR A 219 -8.77 -14.41 -6.51
C THR A 219 -8.30 -15.86 -6.47
N MET A 220 -8.13 -16.50 -7.63
CA MET A 220 -7.67 -17.89 -7.70
C MET A 220 -6.22 -18.06 -7.23
N ALA A 221 -5.34 -17.11 -7.54
CA ALA A 221 -3.92 -17.19 -7.19
C ALA A 221 -3.66 -16.87 -5.71
N TYR A 222 -4.38 -15.90 -5.15
CA TYR A 222 -4.02 -15.28 -3.87
C TYR A 222 -5.15 -15.24 -2.84
N GLY A 223 -6.37 -15.66 -3.20
CA GLY A 223 -7.54 -15.59 -2.32
C GLY A 223 -8.01 -14.16 -2.00
N LEU A 224 -7.54 -13.16 -2.74
CA LEU A 224 -7.93 -11.76 -2.54
C LEU A 224 -9.29 -11.47 -3.20
N PRO A 225 -10.15 -10.64 -2.60
CA PRO A 225 -11.50 -10.34 -3.11
C PRO A 225 -11.44 -9.31 -4.24
N ALA A 226 -10.72 -9.63 -5.32
CA ALA A 226 -10.43 -8.65 -6.36
C ALA A 226 -11.64 -8.22 -7.19
N ALA A 227 -12.69 -9.06 -7.24
CA ALA A 227 -13.95 -8.71 -7.91
C ALA A 227 -14.61 -7.49 -7.25
N ASP A 228 -14.59 -7.43 -5.91
CA ASP A 228 -15.14 -6.32 -5.13
C ASP A 228 -14.41 -5.00 -5.45
N TRP A 229 -13.12 -5.07 -5.80
CA TRP A 229 -12.37 -3.88 -6.21
C TRP A 229 -12.81 -3.39 -7.59
N VAL A 230 -13.04 -4.30 -8.54
CA VAL A 230 -13.54 -3.95 -9.88
C VAL A 230 -14.93 -3.34 -9.77
N GLU A 231 -15.83 -3.96 -8.99
CA GLU A 231 -17.16 -3.41 -8.72
C GLU A 231 -17.10 -2.02 -8.09
N GLY A 232 -16.24 -1.84 -7.09
CA GLY A 232 -16.04 -0.53 -6.46
C GLY A 232 -15.54 0.54 -7.43
N LEU A 233 -14.60 0.20 -8.31
CA LEU A 233 -14.10 1.12 -9.35
C LEU A 233 -15.16 1.40 -10.43
N GLU A 234 -15.99 0.41 -10.78
CA GLU A 234 -17.07 0.56 -11.74
C GLU A 234 -18.17 1.50 -11.22
N GLN A 235 -18.57 1.32 -9.96
CA GLN A 235 -19.52 2.20 -9.29
C GLN A 235 -18.98 3.63 -9.16
N TRP A 236 -17.70 3.77 -8.79
CA TRP A 236 -17.02 5.07 -8.75
C TRP A 236 -17.09 5.77 -10.12
N MET A 237 -16.76 5.06 -11.20
CA MET A 237 -16.74 5.63 -12.56
C MET A 237 -18.13 6.01 -13.10
N GLN A 238 -19.19 5.39 -12.58
CA GLN A 238 -20.58 5.73 -12.94
C GLN A 238 -21.17 6.86 -12.08
N GLY A 239 -20.56 7.13 -10.92
CA GLY A 239 -21.03 8.11 -9.94
C GLY A 239 -20.36 9.49 -10.04
N ASP A 240 -19.16 9.57 -10.64
CA ASP A 240 -18.44 10.80 -10.99
C ASP A 240 -18.93 11.42 -12.32
#